data_AF-A0A7W0IYZ0-F1
#
_entry.id   AF-A0A7W0IYZ0-F1
#
_cell.length_a   1.000
_cell.length_b   1.000
_cell.length_c   1.000
_cell.angle_alpha   90.00
_cell.angle_beta   90.00
_cell.angle_gamma   90.00
#
_symmetry.space_group_name_H-M   'P 1'
#
loop_
_entity.id
_entity.type
_entity.pdbx_description
1 polymer ?
#
loop_
_entity_poly.entity_id
_entity_poly.type
_entity_poly.pdbx_seq_one_letter_code
_entity_poly.pdbx_strand_id
1 'polypeptide(L)'
;MELFNVNIEGIYSIHDQVVEFINQDMPVDEMIHAVVLPDHLKNHRFLKFTYSRPEFAVYNIYRWYHGYFDHNPAHLLPRPEKEVNQEIFNLIGDGEMVFNRSKVLHENGQSQLALQVLDVLLKQEPDHREARKLRLSILKKLCREDYCLMSGNTWVYFMDQDRKFLGMT
;
A
#
# COMPACT_ATOMS: atom_id res chain seq x y z
N MET A 1 -6.85 3.29 34.54
CA MET A 1 -7.69 4.30 33.87
C MET A 1 -6.98 4.91 32.67
N GLU A 2 -5.74 5.40 32.80
CA GLU A 2 -4.96 5.99 31.69
C GLU A 2 -4.92 5.12 30.42
N LEU A 3 -4.56 3.82 30.54
CA LEU A 3 -4.53 2.90 29.40
C LEU A 3 -5.83 2.93 28.59
N PHE A 4 -6.98 2.78 29.25
CA PHE A 4 -8.27 2.75 28.57
C PHE A 4 -8.60 4.10 27.96
N ASN A 5 -8.41 5.19 28.69
CA ASN A 5 -8.72 6.54 28.19
C ASN A 5 -7.92 6.86 26.93
N VAL A 6 -6.61 6.59 26.93
CA VAL A 6 -5.74 6.86 25.78
C VAL A 6 -6.11 5.98 24.57
N ASN A 7 -6.43 4.71 24.78
CA ASN A 7 -6.84 3.83 23.68
C ASN A 7 -8.20 4.25 23.11
N ILE A 8 -9.15 4.58 23.98
CA ILE A 8 -10.49 5.06 23.59
C ILE A 8 -10.35 6.34 22.76
N GLU A 9 -9.57 7.31 23.24
CA GLU A 9 -9.34 8.57 22.55
C GLU A 9 -8.66 8.36 21.20
N GLY A 10 -7.62 7.53 21.12
CA GLY A 10 -6.93 7.22 19.87
C GLY A 10 -7.85 6.56 18.84
N ILE A 11 -8.70 5.62 19.26
CA ILE A 11 -9.67 4.95 18.38
C ILE A 11 -10.71 5.95 17.86
N TYR A 12 -11.34 6.73 18.75
CA TYR A 12 -12.33 7.74 18.34
C TYR A 12 -11.70 8.79 17.43
N SER A 13 -10.49 9.25 17.72
CA SER A 13 -9.81 10.24 16.87
C SER A 13 -9.60 9.73 15.44
N ILE A 14 -9.10 8.50 15.26
CA ILE A 14 -8.88 7.93 13.92
C ILE A 14 -10.23 7.74 13.21
N HIS A 15 -11.24 7.24 13.93
CA HIS A 15 -12.58 7.07 13.39
C HIS A 15 -13.22 8.38 12.93
N ASP A 16 -13.22 9.40 13.78
CA ASP A 16 -13.89 10.66 13.52
C ASP A 16 -13.22 11.41 12.37
N GLN A 17 -11.88 11.37 12.28
CA GLN A 17 -11.15 11.91 11.12
C GLN A 17 -11.54 11.20 9.81
N VAL A 18 -11.68 9.87 9.81
CA VAL A 18 -12.13 9.14 8.62
C VAL A 18 -13.54 9.56 8.22
N VAL A 19 -14.48 9.66 9.17
CA VAL A 19 -15.85 10.12 8.89
C VAL A 19 -15.87 11.56 8.38
N GLU A 20 -15.05 12.44 8.96
CA GLU A 20 -14.89 13.81 8.47
C GLU A 20 -14.40 13.84 7.03
N PHE A 21 -13.35 13.08 6.68
CA PHE A 21 -12.82 13.05 5.33
C PHE A 21 -13.76 12.37 4.31
N ILE A 22 -14.55 11.39 4.74
CA ILE A 22 -15.65 10.85 3.92
C ILE A 22 -16.65 11.95 3.58
N ASN A 23 -17.06 12.77 4.56
CA ASN A 23 -18.00 13.87 4.33
C ASN A 23 -17.41 15.02 3.48
N GLN A 24 -16.09 15.05 3.30
CA GLN A 24 -15.38 16.00 2.43
C GLN A 24 -15.07 15.41 1.04
N ASP A 25 -15.58 14.21 0.72
CA ASP A 25 -15.31 13.48 -0.52
C ASP A 25 -13.80 13.26 -0.77
N MET A 26 -12.99 13.15 0.29
CA MET A 26 -11.55 12.89 0.15
C MET A 26 -11.32 11.47 -0.40
N PRO A 27 -10.50 11.31 -1.46
CA PRO A 27 -10.10 10.00 -1.96
C PRO A 27 -9.41 9.15 -0.89
N VAL A 28 -9.74 7.86 -0.80
CA VAL A 28 -9.24 6.98 0.26
C VAL A 28 -7.72 6.79 0.20
N ASP A 29 -7.12 6.86 -0.99
CA ASP A 29 -5.67 6.80 -1.19
C ASP A 29 -4.94 8.05 -0.67
N GLU A 30 -5.59 9.20 -0.64
CA GLU A 30 -5.09 10.39 0.05
C GLU A 30 -5.36 10.31 1.57
N MET A 31 -6.53 9.80 1.95
CA MET A 31 -6.99 9.71 3.33
C MET A 31 -6.06 8.89 4.23
N ILE A 32 -5.49 7.80 3.71
CA ILE A 32 -4.53 6.96 4.45
C ILE A 32 -3.25 7.72 4.86
N HIS A 33 -2.95 8.84 4.20
CA HIS A 33 -1.82 9.71 4.51
C HIS A 33 -2.20 10.92 5.39
N ALA A 34 -3.48 11.31 5.36
CA ALA A 34 -4.00 12.45 6.12
C ALA A 34 -4.38 12.09 7.57
N VAL A 35 -4.93 10.89 7.77
CA VAL A 35 -5.41 10.46 9.10
C VAL A 35 -4.23 10.10 10.01
N VAL A 36 -4.10 10.82 11.11
CA VAL A 36 -2.99 10.66 12.07
C VAL A 36 -3.50 10.73 13.51
N LEU A 37 -2.78 10.10 14.43
CA LEU A 37 -3.04 10.31 15.84
C LEU A 37 -2.81 11.78 16.23
N PRO A 38 -3.58 12.33 17.17
CA PRO A 38 -3.30 13.63 17.76
C PRO A 38 -1.87 13.71 18.30
N ASP A 39 -1.27 14.90 18.24
CA ASP A 39 0.14 15.11 18.58
C ASP A 39 0.51 14.65 20.00
N HIS A 40 -0.40 14.78 20.96
CA HIS A 40 -0.19 14.33 22.34
C HIS A 40 -0.29 12.80 22.50
N LEU A 41 -0.87 12.10 21.53
CA LEU A 41 -1.02 10.63 21.53
C LEU A 41 0.03 9.91 20.69
N LYS A 42 0.65 10.57 19.70
CA LYS A 42 1.48 9.94 18.67
C LYS A 42 2.60 9.02 19.19
N ASN A 43 3.20 9.37 20.33
CA ASN A 43 4.30 8.62 20.95
C ASN A 43 3.88 7.95 22.28
N HIS A 44 2.58 7.84 22.54
CA HIS A 44 2.11 7.27 23.81
C HIS A 44 2.48 5.79 23.91
N ARG A 45 3.03 5.37 25.05
CA ARG A 45 3.54 4.01 25.28
C ARG A 45 2.54 2.88 25.01
N PHE A 46 1.25 3.18 25.06
CA PHE A 46 0.13 2.24 24.85
C PHE A 46 -0.40 2.23 23.40
N LEU A 47 0.01 3.17 22.56
CA LEU A 47 -0.43 3.29 21.16
C LEU A 47 0.71 2.91 20.21
N LYS A 48 1.35 1.77 20.47
CA LYS A 48 2.40 1.25 19.60
C LYS A 48 1.78 0.41 18.48
N PHE A 49 2.01 0.83 17.24
CA PHE A 49 1.54 0.16 16.02
C PHE A 49 2.41 -1.04 15.62
N THR A 50 2.68 -1.94 16.57
CA THR A 50 3.55 -3.11 16.33
C THR A 50 2.82 -4.19 15.54
N TYR A 51 1.55 -4.47 15.86
CA TYR A 51 0.78 -5.49 15.17
C TYR A 51 0.15 -4.98 13.87
N SER A 52 -0.58 -3.86 13.94
CA SER A 52 -1.28 -3.23 12.81
C SER A 52 -0.82 -1.77 12.65
N ARG A 53 -1.45 -1.00 11.76
CA ARG A 53 -1.11 0.39 11.47
C ARG A 53 -2.35 1.25 11.18
N PRO A 54 -2.32 2.58 11.41
CA PRO A 54 -3.45 3.48 11.18
C PRO A 54 -4.03 3.39 9.77
N GLU A 55 -3.18 3.24 8.75
CA GLU A 55 -3.57 3.16 7.35
C GLU A 55 -4.54 1.98 7.11
N PHE A 56 -4.35 0.85 7.81
CA PHE A 56 -5.28 -0.29 7.74
C PHE A 56 -6.60 -0.01 8.44
N ALA A 57 -6.57 0.75 9.55
CA ALA A 57 -7.80 1.17 10.22
C ALA A 57 -8.62 2.11 9.33
N VAL A 58 -7.96 3.06 8.65
CA VAL A 58 -8.60 3.97 7.68
C VAL A 58 -9.35 3.19 6.61
N TYR A 59 -8.70 2.23 5.94
CA TYR A 59 -9.38 1.40 4.94
C TYR A 59 -10.59 0.65 5.51
N ASN A 60 -10.48 0.09 6.71
CA ASN A 60 -11.55 -0.67 7.33
C ASN A 60 -12.75 0.21 7.73
N ILE A 61 -12.49 1.40 8.28
CA ILE A 61 -13.53 2.35 8.68
C ILE A 61 -14.19 2.96 7.44
N TYR A 62 -13.41 3.35 6.44
CA TYR A 62 -13.92 3.82 5.15
C TYR A 62 -14.87 2.78 4.54
N ARG A 63 -14.42 1.52 4.47
CA ARG A 63 -15.21 0.42 3.92
C ARG A 63 -16.46 0.11 4.73
N TRP A 64 -16.45 0.32 6.06
CA TRP A 64 -17.64 0.15 6.89
C TRP A 64 -18.72 1.14 6.45
N TYR A 65 -18.40 2.42 6.35
CA TYR A 65 -19.39 3.47 6.08
C TYR A 65 -19.73 3.62 4.60
N HIS A 66 -18.70 3.64 3.75
CA HIS A 66 -18.80 4.02 2.35
C HIS A 66 -18.89 2.80 1.41
N GLY A 67 -18.46 1.63 1.89
CA GLY A 67 -18.54 0.38 1.15
C GLY A 67 -17.38 0.19 0.18
N TYR A 68 -17.70 -0.13 -1.08
CA TYR A 68 -16.73 -0.55 -2.11
C TYR A 68 -16.47 0.52 -3.17
N PHE A 69 -17.32 1.54 -3.24
CA PHE A 69 -17.21 2.59 -4.23
C PHE A 69 -16.32 3.71 -3.68
N ASP A 70 -15.41 4.24 -4.47
CA ASP A 70 -14.46 5.27 -4.07
C ASP A 70 -14.70 6.60 -4.79
N HIS A 71 -15.93 6.83 -5.22
CA HIS A 71 -16.33 7.94 -6.09
C HIS A 71 -15.70 7.95 -7.49
N ASN A 72 -14.91 6.94 -7.86
CA ASN A 72 -14.45 6.75 -9.22
C ASN A 72 -15.39 5.81 -9.99
N PRO A 73 -16.16 6.29 -10.99
CA PRO A 73 -17.08 5.45 -11.75
C PRO A 73 -16.37 4.29 -12.48
N ALA A 74 -15.08 4.40 -12.78
CA ALA A 74 -14.29 3.30 -13.37
C ALA A 74 -14.14 2.11 -12.41
N HIS A 75 -14.28 2.32 -11.10
CA HIS A 75 -14.12 1.31 -10.06
C HIS A 75 -15.46 0.74 -9.56
N LEU A 76 -16.60 1.24 -10.03
CA LEU A 76 -17.92 0.81 -9.54
C LEU A 76 -18.22 -0.66 -9.88
N LEU A 77 -17.99 -1.05 -11.13
CA LEU A 77 -18.15 -2.42 -11.63
C LEU A 77 -16.97 -2.76 -12.55
N PRO A 78 -15.75 -2.93 -12.00
CA PRO A 78 -14.55 -3.00 -12.81
C PRO A 78 -14.52 -4.29 -13.64
N ARG A 79 -13.91 -4.19 -14.82
CA ARG A 79 -13.53 -5.37 -15.61
C ARG A 79 -12.43 -6.14 -14.87
N PRO A 80 -12.21 -7.43 -15.20
CA PRO A 80 -11.07 -8.17 -14.69
C PRO A 80 -9.77 -7.37 -14.88
N GLU A 81 -8.98 -7.26 -13.83
CA GLU A 81 -7.77 -6.41 -13.82
C GLU A 81 -6.80 -6.75 -14.96
N LYS A 82 -6.70 -8.03 -15.33
CA LYS A 82 -5.88 -8.48 -16.47
C LYS A 82 -6.29 -7.84 -17.80
N GLU A 83 -7.59 -7.64 -18.03
CA GLU A 83 -8.09 -6.99 -19.26
C GLU A 83 -7.65 -5.53 -19.30
N VAL A 84 -7.83 -4.80 -18.19
CA VAL A 84 -7.46 -3.38 -18.10
C VAL A 84 -5.94 -3.20 -18.18
N ASN A 85 -5.17 -4.03 -17.47
CA ASN A 85 -3.71 -3.96 -17.49
C ASN A 85 -3.13 -4.25 -18.88
N GLN A 86 -3.73 -5.17 -19.64
CA GLN A 86 -3.32 -5.45 -21.01
C GLN A 86 -3.47 -4.21 -21.90
N GLU A 87 -4.59 -3.50 -21.81
CA GLU A 87 -4.80 -2.26 -22.59
C GLU A 87 -3.82 -1.16 -22.17
N ILE A 88 -3.59 -0.98 -20.87
CA ILE A 88 -2.57 -0.04 -20.36
C ILE A 88 -1.18 -0.40 -20.93
N PHE A 89 -0.81 -1.68 -20.91
CA PHE A 89 0.47 -2.14 -21.43
C PHE A 89 0.59 -1.94 -22.95
N ASN A 90 -0.49 -2.20 -23.70
CA ASN A 90 -0.54 -1.93 -25.15
C ASN A 90 -0.33 -0.44 -25.47
N LEU A 91 -0.86 0.47 -24.63
CA LEU A 91 -0.66 1.91 -24.76
C LEU A 91 0.79 2.33 -24.46
N ILE A 92 1.44 1.70 -23.47
CA ILE A 92 2.85 1.96 -23.15
C ILE A 92 3.75 1.45 -24.28
N GLY A 93 3.45 0.29 -24.84
CA GLY A 93 4.12 -0.28 -26.03
C GLY A 93 5.52 -0.86 -25.78
N ASP A 94 6.13 -0.59 -24.63
CA ASP A 94 7.47 -1.08 -24.27
C ASP A 94 7.61 -1.35 -22.75
N GLY A 95 7.74 -2.64 -22.40
CA GLY A 95 7.96 -3.08 -21.01
C GLY A 95 9.26 -2.57 -20.40
N GLU A 96 10.30 -2.35 -21.21
CA GLU A 96 11.59 -1.81 -20.73
C GLU A 96 11.44 -0.38 -20.21
N MET A 97 10.51 0.42 -20.76
CA MET A 97 10.22 1.75 -20.22
C MET A 97 9.67 1.67 -18.80
N VAL A 98 8.78 0.72 -18.52
CA VAL A 98 8.22 0.49 -17.17
C VAL A 98 9.31 0.01 -16.22
N PHE A 99 10.14 -0.94 -16.64
CA PHE A 99 11.24 -1.46 -15.84
C PHE A 99 12.24 -0.36 -15.47
N ASN A 100 12.74 0.38 -16.45
CA ASN A 100 13.72 1.44 -16.24
C ASN A 100 13.16 2.58 -15.39
N ARG A 101 11.89 2.96 -15.60
CA ARG A 101 11.25 3.98 -14.76
C ARG A 101 11.12 3.53 -13.31
N SER A 102 10.71 2.28 -13.09
CA SER A 102 10.60 1.68 -11.75
C SER A 102 11.95 1.66 -11.04
N LYS A 103 13.03 1.34 -11.76
CA LYS A 103 14.39 1.37 -11.23
C LYS A 103 14.79 2.77 -10.76
N VAL A 104 14.59 3.80 -11.60
CA VAL A 104 14.89 5.20 -11.25
C VAL A 104 14.10 5.67 -10.03
N LEU A 105 12.80 5.33 -9.95
CA LEU A 105 11.96 5.68 -8.79
C LEU A 105 12.51 5.04 -7.50
N HIS A 106 12.92 3.77 -7.57
CA HIS A 106 13.51 3.08 -6.43
C HIS A 106 14.84 3.70 -5.99
N GLU A 107 15.72 4.03 -6.94
CA GLU A 107 17.00 4.69 -6.70
C GLU A 107 16.82 6.08 -6.07
N ASN A 108 15.74 6.77 -6.40
CA ASN A 108 15.37 8.07 -5.83
C ASN A 108 14.61 7.97 -4.48
N GLY A 109 14.57 6.78 -3.86
CA GLY A 109 13.93 6.57 -2.56
C GLY A 109 12.41 6.40 -2.61
N GLN A 110 11.79 6.46 -3.79
CA GLN A 110 10.34 6.33 -3.98
C GLN A 110 9.93 4.85 -4.13
N SER A 111 10.33 4.00 -3.18
CA SER A 111 10.24 2.54 -3.33
C SER A 111 8.80 2.00 -3.43
N GLN A 112 7.84 2.58 -2.70
CA GLN A 112 6.45 2.16 -2.79
C GLN A 112 5.84 2.49 -4.16
N LEU A 113 6.15 3.68 -4.68
CA LEU A 113 5.74 4.09 -6.03
C LEU A 113 6.42 3.23 -7.10
N ALA A 114 7.72 2.95 -6.95
CA ALA A 114 8.45 2.04 -7.83
C ALA A 114 7.81 0.65 -7.89
N LEU A 115 7.34 0.12 -6.74
CA LEU A 115 6.64 -1.16 -6.68
C LEU A 115 5.34 -1.14 -7.49
N GLN A 116 4.53 -0.09 -7.33
CA GLN A 116 3.26 0.07 -8.04
C GLN A 116 3.46 0.22 -9.55
N VAL A 117 4.47 0.97 -9.99
CA VAL A 117 4.80 1.11 -11.42
C VAL A 117 5.31 -0.21 -12.00
N LEU A 118 6.18 -0.92 -11.28
CA LEU A 118 6.72 -2.21 -11.72
C LEU A 118 5.65 -3.30 -11.83
N ASP A 119 4.58 -3.20 -11.03
CA ASP A 119 3.47 -4.15 -11.02
C ASP A 119 2.73 -4.19 -12.37
N VAL A 120 2.65 -3.06 -13.10
CA VAL A 120 2.09 -3.02 -14.46
C VAL A 120 2.81 -3.98 -15.40
N LEU A 121 4.15 -4.00 -15.33
CA LEU A 121 4.98 -4.93 -16.10
C LEU A 121 4.81 -6.37 -15.61
N LEU A 122 4.89 -6.62 -14.31
CA LEU A 122 4.83 -7.99 -13.77
C LEU A 122 3.45 -8.65 -13.91
N LYS A 123 2.36 -7.89 -14.03
CA LYS A 123 1.04 -8.41 -14.39
C LYS A 123 0.98 -8.90 -15.82
N GLN A 124 1.70 -8.24 -16.72
CA GLN A 124 1.76 -8.60 -18.13
C GLN A 124 2.80 -9.70 -18.42
N GLU A 125 3.98 -9.55 -17.84
CA GLU A 125 5.15 -10.40 -18.03
C GLU A 125 5.58 -10.99 -16.68
N PRO A 126 4.79 -11.92 -16.12
CA PRO A 126 5.05 -12.47 -14.79
C PRO A 126 6.39 -13.19 -14.68
N ASP A 127 6.93 -13.69 -15.78
CA ASP A 127 8.20 -14.42 -15.82
C ASP A 127 9.43 -13.53 -16.09
N HIS A 128 9.26 -12.21 -16.16
CA HIS A 128 10.35 -11.27 -16.41
C HIS A 128 11.36 -11.26 -15.26
N ARG A 129 12.49 -11.95 -15.45
CA ARG A 129 13.48 -12.20 -14.39
C ARG A 129 14.10 -10.93 -13.79
N GLU A 130 14.49 -9.95 -14.61
CA GLU A 130 15.07 -8.70 -14.08
C GLU A 130 14.05 -7.85 -13.31
N ALA A 131 12.81 -7.76 -13.78
CA ALA A 131 11.72 -7.13 -13.03
C ALA A 131 11.48 -7.82 -11.68
N ARG A 132 11.52 -9.16 -11.61
CA ARG A 132 11.44 -9.90 -10.34
C ARG A 132 12.62 -9.61 -9.40
N LYS A 133 13.85 -9.49 -9.92
CA LYS A 133 15.01 -9.07 -9.13
C LYS A 133 14.85 -7.65 -8.58
N LEU A 134 14.35 -6.73 -9.40
CA LEU A 134 14.07 -5.35 -8.97
C LEU A 134 12.97 -5.33 -7.89
N ARG A 135 11.87 -6.07 -8.08
CA ARG A 135 10.81 -6.22 -7.07
C ARG A 135 11.38 -6.74 -5.75
N LEU A 136 12.22 -7.77 -5.79
CA LEU A 136 12.89 -8.28 -4.60
C LEU A 136 13.75 -7.21 -3.90
N SER A 137 14.46 -6.35 -4.65
CA SER A 137 15.21 -5.21 -4.08
C SER A 137 14.30 -4.19 -3.40
N ILE A 138 13.21 -3.82 -4.07
CA ILE A 138 12.20 -2.88 -3.56
C ILE A 138 11.56 -3.43 -2.28
N LEU A 139 11.11 -4.69 -2.28
CA LEU A 139 10.50 -5.33 -1.11
C LEU A 139 11.48 -5.42 0.07
N LYS A 140 12.78 -5.67 -0.16
CA LYS A 140 13.80 -5.63 0.90
C LYS A 140 13.91 -4.24 1.53
N LYS A 141 13.84 -3.19 0.72
CA LYS A 141 13.90 -1.80 1.18
C LYS A 141 12.66 -1.46 2.01
N LEU A 142 11.46 -1.71 1.47
CA LEU A 142 10.19 -1.50 2.17
C LEU A 142 10.13 -2.28 3.49
N CYS A 143 10.49 -3.55 3.48
CA CYS A 143 10.51 -4.40 4.69
C CYS A 143 11.45 -3.86 5.78
N ARG A 144 12.58 -3.26 5.40
CA ARG A 144 13.53 -2.68 6.37
C ARG A 144 13.00 -1.40 7.01
N GLU A 145 12.22 -0.63 6.25
CA GLU A 145 11.67 0.65 6.69
C GLU A 145 10.31 0.50 7.40
N ASP A 146 9.68 -0.67 7.27
CA ASP A 146 8.42 -0.98 7.92
C ASP A 146 8.61 -1.25 9.42
N TYR A 147 7.66 -0.78 10.22
CA TYR A 147 7.61 -0.99 11.67
C TYR A 147 6.51 -1.97 12.10
N CYS A 148 5.62 -2.33 11.17
CA CYS A 148 4.42 -3.13 11.46
C CYS A 148 4.64 -4.60 11.11
N LEU A 149 4.32 -5.51 12.05
CA LEU A 149 4.49 -6.95 11.87
C LEU A 149 3.60 -7.50 10.73
N MET A 150 2.38 -7.01 10.60
CA MET A 150 1.46 -7.47 9.56
C MET A 150 2.02 -7.21 8.15
N SER A 151 2.37 -5.96 7.83
CA SER A 151 2.94 -5.64 6.51
C SER A 151 4.37 -6.19 6.35
N GLY A 152 5.18 -6.16 7.41
CA GLY A 152 6.51 -6.77 7.42
C GLY A 152 6.50 -8.24 6.98
N ASN A 153 5.61 -9.05 7.56
CA ASN A 153 5.45 -10.45 7.18
C ASN A 153 4.94 -10.61 5.74
N THR A 154 4.05 -9.74 5.28
CA THR A 154 3.60 -9.72 3.88
C THR A 154 4.77 -9.48 2.92
N TRP A 155 5.65 -8.53 3.22
CA TRP A 155 6.84 -8.28 2.40
C TRP A 155 7.75 -9.51 2.34
N VAL A 156 8.00 -10.16 3.49
CA VAL A 156 8.79 -11.39 3.56
C VAL A 156 8.22 -12.50 2.69
N TYR A 157 6.91 -12.73 2.78
CA TYR A 157 6.23 -13.73 1.97
C TYR A 157 6.46 -13.52 0.46
N PHE A 158 6.26 -12.31 -0.04
CA PHE A 158 6.45 -12.03 -1.47
C PHE A 158 7.92 -12.05 -1.90
N MET A 159 8.85 -11.66 -1.02
CA MET A 159 10.28 -11.84 -1.27
C MET A 159 10.64 -13.32 -1.44
N ASP A 160 10.07 -14.21 -0.62
CA ASP A 160 10.32 -15.65 -0.73
C ASP A 160 9.76 -16.24 -2.02
N GLN A 161 8.60 -15.77 -2.48
CA GLN A 161 8.07 -16.15 -3.80
C GLN A 161 9.03 -15.76 -4.93
N ASP A 162 9.59 -14.55 -4.90
CA ASP A 162 10.55 -14.11 -5.91
C ASP A 162 11.88 -14.86 -5.82
N ARG A 163 12.40 -15.14 -4.62
CA ARG A 163 13.60 -15.99 -4.43
C ARG A 163 13.42 -17.37 -5.02
N LYS A 164 12.27 -18.00 -4.76
CA LYS A 164 11.91 -19.31 -5.31
C LYS A 164 11.86 -19.28 -6.84
N PHE A 165 11.19 -18.28 -7.42
CA PHE A 165 11.12 -18.09 -8.87
C PHE A 165 12.51 -17.89 -9.51
N LEU A 166 13.38 -17.13 -8.84
CA LEU A 166 14.72 -16.81 -9.34
C LEU A 166 15.72 -17.96 -9.15
N GLY A 167 15.39 -18.99 -8.36
CA GLY A 167 16.29 -20.09 -8.03
C GLY A 167 17.37 -19.71 -7.00
N MET A 168 17.05 -18.79 -6.09
CA MET A 168 17.97 -18.28 -5.06
C MET A 168 17.86 -19.02 -3.72
N THR A 169 17.00 -20.03 -3.64
CA THR A 169 16.65 -20.82 -2.45
C THR A 169 16.44 -22.27 -2.83
#